data_AF-A0A4Q3VNJ8-F1
#
_entry.id   AF-A0A4Q3VNJ8-F1
#
_cell.length_a   1.000
_cell.length_b   1.000
_cell.length_c   1.000
_cell.angle_alpha   90.00
_cell.angle_beta   90.00
_cell.angle_gamma   90.00
#
_symmetry.space_group_name_H-M   'P 1'
#
loop_
_entity.id
_entity.type
_entity.pdbx_description
1 polymer ?
#
loop_
_entity_poly.entity_id
_entity_poly.type
_entity_poly.pdbx_seq_one_letter_code
_entity_poly.pdbx_strand_id
1 'polypeptide(L)'
;MCFFVGFVGNNSLLKYFQSLTHSIQLYPTFATVHKIAAAILLLAFLGQTFNQGFYYVGYIVNKAEYVRNCENKYRPMLHCDGKCQLMKKIEAQRKKDQEQAPELKLAAKAEAISSRSSYILAVPLAYIAFKREYQTGNAGTPVDQPSAFFHPPNA
;
A
#
# COMPACT_ATOMS: atom_id res chain seq x y z
N MET A 1 0.71 36.59 31.08
CA MET A 1 1.33 37.87 31.48
C MET A 1 1.67 38.63 30.22
N CYS A 2 1.19 39.85 30.08
CA CYS A 2 1.20 40.66 28.87
C CYS A 2 2.62 41.09 28.45
N PHE A 3 2.85 41.22 27.13
CA PHE A 3 3.72 42.25 26.59
C PHE A 3 3.04 42.86 25.35
N PHE A 4 2.22 43.87 25.60
CA PHE A 4 1.80 44.85 24.58
C PHE A 4 2.86 45.95 24.60
N VAL A 5 3.80 45.93 23.65
CA VAL A 5 4.59 47.12 23.33
C VAL A 5 3.84 47.82 22.21
N GLY A 6 3.18 48.92 22.53
CA GLY A 6 2.53 49.77 21.56
C GLY A 6 3.56 50.39 20.62
N PHE A 7 3.36 50.20 19.31
CA PHE A 7 4.09 50.93 18.28
C PHE A 7 3.10 51.74 17.45
N VAL A 8 3.06 53.04 17.73
CA VAL A 8 2.49 54.05 16.83
C VAL A 8 3.51 54.23 15.70
N GLY A 9 3.24 53.70 14.50
CA GLY A 9 4.19 53.83 13.40
C GLY A 9 3.80 53.18 12.08
N ASN A 10 3.21 53.99 11.20
CA ASN A 10 3.15 53.89 9.73
C ASN A 10 2.59 52.60 9.06
N ASN A 11 1.67 52.79 8.12
CA ASN A 11 0.87 51.74 7.43
C ASN A 11 1.69 50.70 6.64
N SER A 12 2.98 50.92 6.40
CA SER A 12 3.85 50.01 5.63
C SER A 12 4.52 48.94 6.48
N LEU A 13 4.86 49.24 7.74
CA LEU A 13 5.48 48.27 8.65
C LEU A 13 4.48 47.22 9.13
N LEU A 14 3.23 47.65 9.38
CA LEU A 14 2.15 46.74 9.77
C LEU A 14 1.87 45.68 8.70
N LYS A 15 1.91 46.07 7.41
CA LYS A 15 1.76 45.15 6.27
C LYS A 15 2.92 44.16 6.17
N TYR A 16 4.14 44.60 6.49
CA TYR A 16 5.31 43.73 6.48
C TYR A 16 5.25 42.68 7.61
N PHE A 17 4.89 43.10 8.82
CA PHE A 17 4.66 42.18 9.95
C PHE A 17 3.51 41.19 9.66
N GLN A 18 2.44 41.65 9.01
CA GLN A 18 1.31 40.79 8.64
C GLN A 18 1.65 39.81 7.50
N SER A 19 2.56 40.18 6.59
CA SER A 19 3.10 39.29 5.55
C SER A 19 4.10 38.28 6.12
N LEU A 20 4.89 38.67 7.13
CA LEU A 20 5.87 37.82 7.79
C LEU A 20 5.21 36.79 8.72
N THR A 21 4.12 37.16 9.41
CA THR A 21 3.32 36.22 10.21
C THR A 21 2.58 35.21 9.34
N HIS A 22 2.09 35.60 8.16
CA HIS A 22 1.48 34.67 7.20
C HIS A 22 2.46 33.61 6.67
N SER A 23 3.72 34.00 6.43
CA SER A 23 4.77 33.08 5.96
C SER A 23 5.29 32.16 7.07
N ILE A 24 5.31 32.61 8.33
CA ILE A 24 5.68 31.78 9.49
C ILE A 24 4.57 30.79 9.87
N GLN A 25 3.28 31.14 9.71
CA GLN A 25 2.14 30.25 9.99
C GLN A 25 1.99 29.11 8.94
N LEU A 26 2.54 29.28 7.74
CA LEU A 26 2.52 28.29 6.66
C LEU A 26 3.58 27.18 6.81
N TYR A 27 4.61 27.39 7.62
CA TYR A 27 5.70 26.44 7.83
C TYR A 27 5.35 25.27 8.78
N PRO A 28 4.72 25.49 9.96
CA PRO A 28 4.34 24.40 10.87
C PRO A 28 3.08 23.66 10.42
N THR A 29 2.21 24.32 9.63
CA THR A 29 0.98 23.72 9.09
C THR A 29 1.28 22.69 8.00
N PHE A 30 2.30 22.91 7.17
CA PHE A 30 2.73 21.91 6.20
C PHE A 30 3.16 20.61 6.90
N ALA A 31 3.98 20.68 7.96
CA ALA A 31 4.47 19.51 8.67
C ALA A 31 3.36 18.74 9.43
N THR A 32 2.37 19.44 10.01
CA THR A 32 1.23 18.78 10.66
C THR A 32 0.25 18.18 9.66
N VAL A 33 0.01 18.85 8.52
CA VAL A 33 -0.80 18.31 7.42
C VAL A 33 -0.19 17.03 6.84
N HIS A 34 1.15 16.97 6.69
CA HIS A 34 1.82 15.74 6.24
C HIS A 34 1.62 14.58 7.20
N LYS A 35 1.71 14.82 8.51
CA LYS A 35 1.48 13.80 9.54
C LYS A 35 0.03 13.32 9.54
N ILE A 36 -0.94 14.22 9.40
CA ILE A 36 -2.36 13.88 9.34
C ILE A 36 -2.65 13.09 8.05
N ALA A 37 -2.12 13.53 6.91
CA ALA A 37 -2.24 12.82 5.64
C ALA A 37 -1.64 11.41 5.72
N ALA A 38 -0.45 11.26 6.30
CA ALA A 38 0.18 9.95 6.50
C ALA A 38 -0.65 9.05 7.44
N ALA A 39 -1.21 9.60 8.52
CA ALA A 39 -2.07 8.85 9.43
C ALA A 39 -3.37 8.38 8.75
N ILE A 40 -4.02 9.24 7.96
CA ILE A 40 -5.21 8.90 7.18
C ILE A 40 -4.87 7.82 6.15
N LEU A 41 -3.74 7.94 5.45
CA LEU A 41 -3.30 6.98 4.44
C LEU A 41 -2.98 5.62 5.06
N LEU A 42 -2.35 5.59 6.23
CA LEU A 42 -2.14 4.36 7.01
C LEU A 42 -3.46 3.71 7.42
N LEU A 43 -4.41 4.48 7.94
CA LEU A 43 -5.73 3.97 8.32
C LEU A 43 -6.51 3.44 7.10
N ALA A 44 -6.42 4.11 5.96
CA ALA A 44 -7.02 3.65 4.72
C ALA A 44 -6.42 2.32 4.23
N PHE A 45 -5.09 2.16 4.30
CA PHE A 45 -4.40 0.93 3.94
C PHE A 45 -4.79 -0.24 4.87
N LEU A 46 -4.85 0.02 6.17
CA LEU A 46 -5.33 -0.94 7.15
C LEU A 46 -6.80 -1.31 6.85
N GLY A 47 -7.65 -0.33 6.59
CA GLY A 47 -9.06 -0.52 6.23
C GLY A 47 -9.25 -1.37 4.96
N GLN A 48 -8.42 -1.18 3.93
CA GLN A 48 -8.43 -1.98 2.71
C GLN A 48 -8.13 -3.46 2.97
N THR A 49 -7.33 -3.76 4.01
CA THR A 49 -6.99 -5.14 4.38
C THR A 49 -8.20 -5.87 5.00
N PHE A 50 -9.16 -5.14 5.59
CA PHE A 50 -10.36 -5.70 6.24
C PHE A 50 -11.55 -5.95 5.31
N ASN A 51 -11.32 -6.30 4.04
CA ASN A 51 -12.40 -6.51 3.06
C ASN A 51 -13.43 -7.58 3.50
N GLN A 52 -13.03 -8.52 4.37
CA GLN A 52 -13.91 -9.57 4.89
C GLN A 52 -14.32 -9.40 6.36
N GLY A 53 -13.68 -8.49 7.10
CA GLY A 53 -13.92 -8.29 8.53
C GLY A 53 -15.30 -7.72 8.84
N PHE A 54 -15.83 -6.87 7.95
CA PHE A 54 -17.15 -6.26 8.11
C PHE A 54 -18.29 -7.28 8.18
N TYR A 55 -18.19 -8.41 7.45
CA TYR A 55 -19.19 -9.47 7.52
C TYR A 55 -19.27 -10.11 8.91
N TYR A 56 -18.12 -10.27 9.56
CA TYR A 56 -18.04 -10.81 10.92
C TYR A 56 -18.55 -9.81 11.96
N VAL A 57 -18.22 -8.52 11.82
CA VAL A 57 -18.79 -7.46 12.66
C VAL A 57 -20.31 -7.43 12.57
N GLY A 58 -20.87 -7.52 11.35
CA GLY A 58 -22.32 -7.61 11.14
C GLY A 58 -22.96 -8.85 11.79
N TYR A 59 -22.25 -9.99 11.80
CA TYR A 59 -22.67 -11.19 12.52
C TYR A 59 -22.69 -10.98 14.05
N ILE A 60 -21.69 -10.29 14.61
CA ILE A 60 -21.65 -10.04 16.05
C ILE A 60 -22.80 -9.11 16.47
N VAL A 61 -23.01 -8.02 15.74
CA VAL A 61 -24.07 -7.03 16.04
C VAL A 61 -25.46 -7.66 15.96
N ASN A 62 -25.71 -8.51 14.97
CA ASN A 62 -27.02 -9.12 14.74
C ASN A 62 -27.05 -10.63 15.00
N LYS A 63 -26.23 -11.14 15.93
CA LYS A 63 -26.05 -12.59 16.15
C LYS A 63 -27.37 -13.33 16.37
N ALA A 64 -28.32 -12.71 17.06
CA ALA A 64 -29.64 -13.29 17.34
C ALA A 64 -30.39 -13.67 16.06
N GLU A 65 -30.33 -12.84 15.01
CA GLU A 65 -30.98 -13.10 13.73
C GLU A 65 -30.34 -14.27 12.98
N TYR A 66 -29.00 -14.35 13.01
CA TYR A 66 -28.26 -15.45 12.41
C TYR A 66 -28.55 -16.79 13.09
N VAL A 67 -28.73 -16.79 14.42
CA VAL A 67 -29.09 -17.99 15.20
C VAL A 67 -30.54 -18.39 14.93
N ARG A 68 -31.46 -17.42 14.81
CA ARG A 68 -32.88 -17.69 14.48
C ARG A 68 -33.05 -18.38 13.14
N ASN A 69 -32.30 -17.94 12.12
CA ASN A 69 -32.36 -18.50 10.76
C ASN A 69 -31.35 -19.66 10.53
N CYS A 70 -30.78 -20.23 11.60
CA CYS A 70 -29.80 -21.31 11.47
C CYS A 70 -30.46 -22.62 11.00
N GLU A 71 -29.98 -23.20 9.90
CA GLU A 71 -30.47 -24.49 9.37
C GLU A 71 -30.09 -25.68 10.27
N ASN A 72 -28.94 -25.59 10.94
CA ASN A 72 -28.41 -26.65 11.82
C ASN A 72 -28.90 -26.52 13.28
N LYS A 73 -30.01 -25.81 13.52
CA LYS A 73 -30.59 -25.60 14.86
C LYS A 73 -30.87 -26.92 15.59
N TYR A 74 -31.23 -27.97 14.84
CA TYR A 74 -31.52 -29.31 15.36
C TYR A 74 -30.28 -30.18 15.58
N ARG A 75 -29.08 -29.69 15.27
CA ARG A 75 -27.80 -30.39 15.50
C ARG A 75 -26.90 -29.59 16.46
N PRO A 76 -27.24 -29.52 17.75
CA PRO A 76 -26.51 -28.72 18.74
C PRO A 76 -25.05 -29.17 18.91
N MET A 77 -24.72 -30.43 18.60
CA MET A 77 -23.36 -30.97 18.64
C MET A 77 -22.38 -30.27 17.70
N LEU A 78 -22.87 -29.54 16.69
CA LEU A 78 -22.04 -28.83 15.72
C LEU A 78 -21.63 -27.42 16.15
N HIS A 79 -22.16 -26.90 17.28
CA HIS A 79 -21.87 -25.55 17.79
C HIS A 79 -21.90 -24.46 16.69
N CYS A 80 -22.92 -24.52 15.83
CA CYS A 80 -23.00 -23.70 14.63
C CYS A 80 -23.24 -22.22 14.94
N ASP A 81 -24.09 -21.90 15.93
CA ASP A 81 -24.39 -20.52 16.37
C ASP A 81 -24.74 -19.55 15.22
N GLY A 82 -25.40 -20.02 14.16
CA GLY A 82 -25.74 -19.19 13.00
C GLY A 82 -24.58 -18.92 12.02
N LYS A 83 -23.40 -19.52 12.23
CA LYS A 83 -22.23 -19.38 11.33
C LYS A 83 -22.48 -19.92 9.92
N CYS A 84 -23.39 -20.88 9.74
CA CYS A 84 -23.80 -21.37 8.42
C CYS A 84 -24.37 -20.25 7.53
N GLN A 85 -25.20 -19.37 8.11
CA GLN A 85 -25.78 -18.24 7.40
C GLN A 85 -24.71 -17.18 7.05
N LEU A 86 -23.72 -16.98 7.93
CA LEU A 86 -22.58 -16.10 7.64
C LEU A 86 -21.78 -16.61 6.44
N MET A 87 -21.41 -17.89 6.44
CA MET A 87 -20.67 -18.51 5.34
C MET A 87 -21.43 -18.42 4.01
N LYS A 88 -22.73 -18.72 4.02
CA LYS A 88 -23.57 -18.62 2.82
C LYS A 88 -23.63 -17.21 2.25
N LYS A 89 -23.71 -16.18 3.10
CA LYS A 89 -23.68 -14.77 2.66
C LYS A 89 -22.32 -14.39 2.07
N ILE A 90 -21.22 -14.83 2.68
CA ILE A 90 -19.86 -14.58 2.17
C ILE A 90 -19.66 -15.27 0.81
N GLU A 91 -20.07 -16.53 0.67
CA GLU A 91 -19.99 -17.27 -0.59
C GLU A 91 -20.85 -16.65 -1.69
N ALA A 92 -22.07 -16.23 -1.36
CA ALA A 92 -22.95 -15.55 -2.32
C ALA A 92 -22.33 -14.25 -2.84
N GLN A 93 -21.67 -13.46 -1.97
CA GLN A 93 -20.95 -12.26 -2.38
C GLN A 93 -19.71 -12.60 -3.22
N ARG A 94 -18.92 -13.61 -2.82
CA ARG A 94 -17.77 -14.06 -3.61
C ARG A 94 -18.15 -14.53 -5.01
N LYS A 95 -19.28 -15.22 -5.16
CA LYS A 95 -19.81 -15.64 -6.47
C LYS A 95 -20.23 -14.45 -7.33
N LYS A 96 -20.99 -13.51 -6.77
CA LYS A 96 -21.34 -12.24 -7.45
C LYS A 96 -20.11 -11.44 -7.86
N ASP A 97 -19.10 -11.43 -7.00
CA ASP A 97 -17.81 -10.79 -7.25
C ASP A 97 -17.01 -11.46 -8.38
N GLN A 98 -17.19 -12.76 -8.57
CA GLN A 98 -16.51 -13.54 -9.60
C GLN A 98 -17.26 -13.50 -10.94
N GLU A 99 -18.59 -13.40 -10.89
CA GLU A 99 -19.45 -13.21 -12.08
C GLU A 99 -19.37 -11.77 -12.64
N GLN A 100 -19.04 -10.78 -11.81
CA GLN A 100 -18.62 -9.47 -12.32
C GLN A 100 -17.26 -9.62 -13.01
N ALA A 101 -17.26 -9.51 -14.34
CA ALA A 101 -16.10 -9.69 -15.20
C ALA A 101 -14.84 -9.00 -14.62
N PRO A 102 -13.68 -9.69 -14.60
CA PRO A 102 -12.43 -9.16 -14.05
C PRO A 102 -12.01 -7.85 -14.70
N GLU A 103 -12.45 -7.61 -15.94
CA GLU A 103 -12.15 -6.42 -16.73
C GLU A 103 -12.78 -5.15 -16.13
N LEU A 104 -13.99 -5.24 -15.56
CA LEU A 104 -14.67 -4.11 -14.94
C LEU A 104 -14.03 -3.74 -13.59
N LYS A 105 -13.52 -4.74 -12.85
CA LYS A 105 -12.81 -4.54 -11.59
C LYS A 105 -11.40 -3.98 -11.79
N LEU A 106 -10.72 -4.37 -12.87
CA LEU A 106 -9.43 -3.81 -13.24
C LEU A 106 -9.58 -2.36 -13.72
N ALA A 107 -10.59 -2.07 -14.55
CA ALA A 107 -10.90 -0.71 -14.99
C ALA A 107 -11.25 0.22 -13.82
N ALA A 108 -12.15 -0.20 -12.91
CA ALA A 108 -12.51 0.60 -11.73
C ALA A 108 -11.32 0.86 -10.78
N LYS A 109 -10.41 -0.11 -10.65
CA LYS A 109 -9.16 0.07 -9.87
C LYS A 109 -8.14 0.93 -10.60
N ALA A 110 -8.06 0.86 -11.93
CA ALA A 110 -7.18 1.68 -12.75
C ALA A 110 -7.63 3.14 -12.80
N GLU A 111 -8.95 3.41 -12.82
CA GLU A 111 -9.51 4.76 -12.76
C GLU A 111 -9.15 5.48 -11.46
N ALA A 112 -9.07 4.75 -10.33
CA ALA A 112 -8.64 5.33 -9.05
C ALA A 112 -7.14 5.70 -9.00
N ILE A 113 -6.30 5.12 -9.87
CA ILE A 113 -4.86 5.43 -9.99
C ILE A 113 -4.61 6.48 -11.09
N SER A 114 -5.66 6.92 -11.81
CA SER A 114 -5.59 7.98 -12.81
C SER A 114 -5.53 9.37 -12.16
N SER A 115 -4.63 9.55 -11.19
CA SER A 115 -4.03 10.87 -11.02
C SER A 115 -3.14 11.04 -12.25
N ARG A 116 -3.59 11.83 -13.24
CA ARG A 116 -2.80 12.27 -14.39
C ARG A 116 -1.62 13.11 -13.90
N SER A 117 -0.66 12.46 -13.29
CA SER A 117 0.59 13.00 -12.84
C SER A 117 1.61 12.62 -13.92
N SER A 118 1.65 13.44 -14.97
CA SER A 118 2.63 13.33 -16.06
C SER A 118 3.98 13.88 -15.63
N TYR A 119 4.53 13.40 -14.51
CA TYR A 119 5.95 13.63 -14.22
C TYR A 119 6.67 12.35 -14.64
N ILE A 120 7.07 12.29 -15.93
CA ILE A 120 8.18 11.42 -16.29
C ILE A 120 9.40 12.06 -15.63
N LEU A 121 9.72 11.62 -14.42
CA LEU A 121 11.02 11.89 -13.84
C LEU A 121 12.01 11.09 -14.68
N ALA A 122 12.59 11.74 -15.68
CA ALA A 122 13.73 11.20 -16.40
C ALA A 122 14.87 11.11 -15.38
N VAL A 123 14.93 10.00 -14.65
CA VAL A 123 16.08 9.66 -13.83
C VAL A 123 17.24 9.53 -14.83
N PRO A 124 18.26 10.39 -14.75
CA PRO A 124 19.44 10.18 -15.57
C PRO A 124 20.00 8.83 -15.16
N LEU A 125 19.95 7.86 -16.08
CA LEU A 125 20.71 6.64 -15.97
C LEU A 125 22.18 7.05 -15.99
N ALA A 126 22.74 7.28 -14.81
CA ALA A 126 24.18 7.33 -14.62
C ALA A 126 24.68 5.91 -14.90
N TYR A 127 24.97 5.63 -16.17
CA TYR A 127 25.66 4.43 -16.55
C TYR A 127 27.06 4.51 -15.95
N ILE A 128 27.26 3.81 -14.84
CA ILE A 128 28.57 3.65 -14.24
C ILE A 128 29.32 2.68 -15.16
N ALA A 129 30.13 3.23 -16.06
CA ALA A 129 31.04 2.43 -16.87
C ALA A 129 32.13 1.87 -15.96
N PHE A 130 31.85 0.76 -15.28
CA PHE A 130 32.88 -0.01 -14.58
C PHE A 130 33.80 -0.61 -15.62
N LYS A 131 34.90 0.09 -15.92
CA LYS A 131 36.04 -0.53 -16.59
C LYS A 131 36.60 -1.56 -15.60
N ARG A 132 36.17 -2.82 -15.73
CA ARG A 132 36.73 -3.92 -14.95
C ARG A 132 38.17 -4.13 -15.41
N GLU A 133 39.10 -3.59 -14.63
CA GLU A 133 40.51 -3.89 -14.77
C GLU A 133 40.73 -5.26 -14.14
N TYR A 134 40.79 -6.28 -14.99
CA TYR A 134 41.18 -7.61 -14.56
C TYR A 134 42.70 -7.65 -14.48
N GLN A 135 43.22 -8.13 -13.36
CA GLN A 135 44.62 -8.54 -13.32
C GLN A 135 44.78 -9.70 -14.30
N THR A 136 45.56 -9.52 -15.36
CA THR A 136 45.97 -10.63 -16.21
C THR A 136 46.89 -11.53 -15.39
N GLY A 137 46.33 -12.53 -14.73
CA GLY A 137 47.13 -13.61 -14.15
C GLY A 137 47.87 -14.31 -15.28
N ASN A 138 49.13 -14.68 -15.06
CA ASN A 138 49.88 -15.50 -16.01
C ASN A 138 49.11 -16.80 -16.23
N ALA A 139 48.41 -16.90 -17.37
CA ALA A 139 47.99 -18.18 -17.89
C ALA A 139 49.28 -18.93 -18.20
N GLY A 140 49.65 -19.87 -17.32
CA GLY A 140 50.83 -20.71 -17.52
C GLY A 140 50.78 -21.39 -18.89
N THR A 141 51.89 -22.00 -19.28
CA THR A 141 51.96 -22.71 -20.56
C THR A 141 51.05 -23.95 -20.54
N PRO A 142 50.31 -24.23 -21.62
CA PRO A 142 49.51 -25.45 -21.69
C PRO A 142 50.42 -26.67 -21.51
N VAL A 143 50.02 -27.57 -20.61
CA VAL A 143 50.67 -28.86 -20.39
C VAL A 143 49.84 -29.91 -21.10
N ASP A 144 50.45 -30.62 -22.03
CA ASP A 144 49.81 -31.75 -22.70
C ASP A 144 49.63 -32.89 -21.70
N GLN A 145 48.37 -33.25 -21.43
CA GLN A 145 48.02 -34.37 -20.54
C GLN A 145 47.27 -35.43 -21.34
N PRO A 146 47.80 -36.65 -21.47
CA PRO A 146 47.08 -37.74 -22.11
C PRO A 146 45.87 -38.14 -21.24
N SER A 147 44.67 -37.70 -21.62
CA SER A 147 43.43 -38.10 -20.96
C SER A 147 42.85 -39.33 -21.66
N ALA A 148 43.01 -40.52 -21.06
CA ALA A 148 42.44 -41.76 -21.58
C ALA A 148 40.98 -42.02 -21.14
N PHE A 149 40.32 -41.06 -20.50
CA PHE A 149 39.07 -41.32 -19.76
C PHE A 149 37.78 -40.84 -20.42
N PHE A 150 37.83 -40.24 -21.61
CA PHE A 150 36.61 -39.83 -22.30
C PHE A 150 36.12 -40.95 -23.22
N HIS A 151 35.24 -41.80 -22.68
CA HIS A 151 34.45 -42.74 -23.47
C HIS A 151 33.04 -42.15 -23.57
N PRO A 152 32.58 -41.72 -24.77
CA PRO A 152 31.17 -41.35 -24.94
C PRO A 152 30.29 -42.60 -24.74
N PRO A 153 29.06 -42.45 -24.21
CA PRO A 153 28.14 -43.58 -24.10
C PRO A 153 27.76 -44.07 -25.51
N ASN A 154 27.94 -45.36 -25.76
CA ASN A 154 27.44 -46.01 -26.97
C ASN A 154 25.90 -46.03 -26.92
N ALA A 155 25.28 -45.66 -28.04
CA ALA A 155 23.84 -45.71 -28.26
C ALA A 155 23.31 -47.15 -28.37
#